data_AF-A0A9N8ZWH2-F1
#
_entry.id   AF-A0A9N8ZWH2-F1
#
_cell.length_a   1.000
_cell.length_b   1.000
_cell.length_c   1.000
_cell.angle_alpha   90.00
_cell.angle_beta   90.00
_cell.angle_gamma   90.00
#
_symmetry.space_group_name_H-M   'P 1'
#
loop_
_entity.id
_entity.type
_entity.pdbx_description
1 polymer ?
#
loop_
_entity_poly.entity_id
_entity_poly.type
_entity_poly.pdbx_seq_one_letter_code
_entity_poly.pdbx_strand_id
1 'polypeptide(L)'
;MEGQIVNVKFDFTEELLSVTYNRNEQYNGTYLDSLYLTGSLPTSPTSNDTVIPKCKEIVITCESHDQGWSSYPQDNGTYNNSWTWGEISIITSKQNNNLQDQLINYEAIEKQPKTRFRVYTNKHADKNWQVHKQEFFSDHPLVQSLQPGDIVGLWIRSDFPGWCNYIKRAEIKFYYTI
;
A
#
# COMPACT_ATOMS: atom_id res chain seq x y z
N MET A 1 -31.76 5.57 42.11
CA MET A 1 -31.33 5.01 40.81
C MET A 1 -30.15 4.12 41.11
N GLU A 2 -30.36 2.81 41.06
CA GLU A 2 -29.29 1.84 41.28
C GLU A 2 -28.46 1.70 40.00
N GLY A 3 -27.15 1.90 40.11
CA GLY A 3 -26.23 1.74 38.99
C GLY A 3 -25.96 0.26 38.72
N GLN A 4 -26.13 -0.17 37.48
CA GLN A 4 -25.83 -1.53 37.05
C GLN A 4 -24.33 -1.67 36.81
N ILE A 5 -23.67 -2.58 37.54
CA ILE A 5 -22.28 -2.95 37.28
C ILE A 5 -22.27 -3.88 36.07
N VAL A 6 -21.66 -3.42 34.98
CA VAL A 6 -21.39 -4.25 33.79
C VAL A 6 -19.96 -4.73 33.88
N ASN A 7 -19.78 -6.04 34.08
CA ASN A 7 -18.47 -6.66 34.00
C ASN A 7 -18.07 -6.80 32.53
N VAL A 8 -17.24 -5.87 32.05
CA VAL A 8 -16.59 -5.98 30.74
C VAL A 8 -15.32 -6.82 30.92
N LYS A 9 -15.33 -8.04 30.38
CA LYS A 9 -14.15 -8.91 30.34
C LYS A 9 -13.41 -8.63 29.04
N PHE A 10 -12.25 -8.01 29.10
CA PHE A 10 -11.36 -7.88 27.96
C PHE A 10 -10.58 -9.19 27.83
N ASP A 11 -10.77 -9.92 26.73
CA ASP A 11 -10.01 -11.11 26.41
C ASP A 11 -8.91 -10.71 25.40
N PHE A 12 -7.69 -10.47 25.89
CA PHE A 12 -6.54 -10.09 25.06
C PHE A 12 -5.77 -11.34 24.58
N THR A 13 -6.47 -12.29 23.94
CA THR A 13 -5.86 -13.59 23.56
C THR A 13 -4.94 -13.53 22.36
N GLU A 14 -5.00 -12.47 21.55
CA GLU A 14 -4.20 -12.31 20.34
C GLU A 14 -3.24 -11.11 20.49
N GLU A 15 -1.94 -11.36 20.39
CA GLU A 15 -0.93 -10.30 20.35
C GLU A 15 -0.99 -9.59 18.99
N LEU A 16 -1.14 -8.25 18.99
CA LEU A 16 -1.09 -7.45 17.77
C LEU A 16 0.35 -7.06 17.45
N LEU A 17 0.91 -7.70 16.44
CA LEU A 17 2.26 -7.44 15.94
C LEU A 17 2.23 -6.49 14.75
N SER A 18 3.40 -5.92 14.41
CA SER A 18 3.55 -5.12 13.18
C SER A 18 4.89 -5.31 12.50
N VAL A 19 4.90 -5.20 11.18
CA VAL A 19 6.11 -5.16 10.34
C VAL A 19 6.02 -3.96 9.39
N THR A 20 7.17 -3.31 9.13
CA THR A 20 7.23 -2.07 8.35
C THR A 20 8.29 -2.17 7.27
N TYR A 21 7.92 -1.80 6.04
CA TYR A 21 8.79 -1.71 4.87
C TYR A 21 8.80 -0.27 4.40
N ASN A 22 9.98 0.28 4.11
CA ASN A 22 10.11 1.68 3.68
C ASN A 22 11.09 1.80 2.52
N ARG A 23 10.86 2.83 1.69
CA ARG A 23 11.80 3.29 0.67
C ARG A 23 11.89 4.81 0.77
N ASN A 24 13.11 5.33 0.86
CA ASN A 24 13.41 6.77 0.98
C ASN A 24 14.25 7.24 -0.22
N GLU A 25 13.79 6.92 -1.42
CA GLU A 25 14.47 7.24 -2.66
C GLU A 25 13.49 7.95 -3.59
N GLN A 26 13.86 9.13 -4.09
CA GLN A 26 13.00 9.88 -4.98
C GLN A 26 12.86 9.17 -6.32
N TYR A 27 11.63 9.06 -6.80
CA TYR A 27 11.31 8.48 -8.10
C TYR A 27 10.24 9.34 -8.78
N ASN A 28 10.34 9.50 -10.10
CA ASN A 28 9.39 10.27 -10.87
C ASN A 28 9.38 9.85 -12.32
N GLY A 29 8.33 10.25 -13.02
CA GLY A 29 8.19 10.00 -14.45
C GLY A 29 6.82 10.39 -14.95
N THR A 30 6.71 10.41 -16.27
CA THR A 30 5.44 10.59 -16.98
C THR A 30 4.90 9.24 -17.43
N TYR A 31 3.58 9.17 -17.62
CA TYR A 31 2.92 7.94 -18.05
C TYR A 31 3.27 6.71 -17.19
N LEU A 32 3.30 6.91 -15.86
CA LEU A 32 3.77 5.91 -14.92
C LEU A 32 2.71 4.81 -14.68
N ASP A 33 3.22 3.58 -14.70
CA ASP A 33 2.62 2.41 -14.09
C ASP A 33 3.72 1.60 -13.41
N SER A 34 4.33 2.17 -12.37
CA SER A 34 5.59 1.65 -11.84
C SER A 34 5.48 1.23 -10.39
N LEU A 35 6.02 0.05 -10.10
CA LEU A 35 6.14 -0.45 -8.74
C LEU A 35 7.23 0.32 -7.99
N TYR A 36 6.88 0.90 -6.84
CA TYR A 36 7.81 1.71 -6.06
C TYR A 36 8.33 1.00 -4.81
N LEU A 37 7.45 0.37 -4.05
CA LEU A 37 7.78 -0.28 -2.79
C LEU A 37 6.97 -1.55 -2.65
N THR A 38 7.60 -2.60 -2.16
CA THR A 38 6.95 -3.85 -1.77
C THR A 38 7.12 -4.10 -0.27
N GLY A 39 6.16 -4.81 0.30
CA GLY A 39 6.24 -5.35 1.65
C GLY A 39 5.49 -6.67 1.71
N SER A 40 5.95 -7.62 2.51
CA SER A 40 5.32 -8.92 2.66
C SER A 40 4.59 -9.04 4.00
N LEU A 41 3.44 -9.71 4.00
CA LEU A 41 2.86 -10.20 5.25
C LEU A 41 3.78 -11.32 5.78
N PRO A 42 4.24 -11.27 7.04
CA PRO A 42 5.14 -12.29 7.57
C PRO A 42 4.54 -13.70 7.47
N THR A 43 5.40 -14.68 7.20
CA THR A 43 5.05 -16.11 7.33
C THR A 43 5.15 -16.53 8.80
N SER A 44 4.62 -17.71 9.14
CA SER A 44 4.82 -18.29 10.47
C SER A 44 6.32 -18.38 10.80
N PRO A 45 6.74 -17.99 12.02
CA PRO A 45 8.15 -17.96 12.40
C PRO A 45 8.81 -19.35 12.45
N THR A 46 8.04 -20.44 12.52
CA THR A 46 8.56 -21.81 12.44
C THR A 46 7.71 -22.71 11.55
N SER A 47 8.33 -23.69 10.87
CA SER A 47 7.64 -24.66 10.01
C SER A 47 6.70 -25.61 10.78
N ASN A 48 6.74 -25.60 12.11
CA ASN A 48 5.98 -26.49 12.99
C ASN A 48 4.89 -25.77 13.79
N ASP A 49 4.76 -24.44 13.68
CA ASP A 49 3.72 -23.69 14.39
C ASP A 49 2.38 -23.74 13.65
N THR A 50 1.32 -24.03 14.39
CA THR A 50 -0.09 -23.96 13.97
C THR A 50 -0.62 -22.53 13.88
N VAL A 51 0.21 -21.56 14.24
CA VAL A 51 -0.12 -20.15 14.31
C VAL A 51 0.07 -19.49 12.93
N ILE A 52 -1.04 -19.01 12.37
CA ILE A 52 -1.10 -18.44 11.02
C ILE A 52 -1.27 -16.92 11.16
N PRO A 53 -0.28 -16.10 10.73
CA PRO A 53 -0.41 -14.66 10.76
C PRO A 53 -1.67 -14.17 10.05
N LYS A 54 -2.54 -13.45 10.78
CA LYS A 54 -3.75 -12.87 10.21
C LYS A 54 -3.62 -11.36 10.16
N CYS A 55 -3.53 -10.81 8.95
CA CYS A 55 -3.50 -9.36 8.77
C CYS A 55 -4.80 -8.74 9.30
N LYS A 56 -4.66 -7.66 10.08
CA LYS A 56 -5.76 -6.87 10.65
C LYS A 56 -5.84 -5.49 10.03
N GLU A 57 -4.71 -4.95 9.60
CA GLU A 57 -4.62 -3.62 9.00
C GLU A 57 -3.37 -3.49 8.12
N ILE A 58 -3.49 -2.71 7.05
CA ILE A 58 -2.37 -2.21 6.25
C ILE A 58 -2.43 -0.69 6.26
N VAL A 59 -1.33 -0.04 6.62
CA VAL A 59 -1.17 1.41 6.58
C VAL A 59 -0.13 1.77 5.54
N ILE A 60 -0.52 2.66 4.63
CA ILE A 60 0.37 3.23 3.63
C ILE A 60 0.58 4.68 3.95
N THR A 61 1.84 5.09 4.05
CA THR A 61 2.21 6.51 4.16
C THR A 61 3.17 6.84 3.03
N CYS A 62 2.95 7.94 2.31
CA CYS A 62 3.87 8.39 1.27
C CYS A 62 3.92 9.90 1.13
N GLU A 63 5.02 10.41 0.59
CA GLU A 63 5.22 11.82 0.29
C GLU A 63 5.36 11.99 -1.22
N SER A 64 4.39 12.62 -1.86
CA SER A 64 4.32 12.77 -3.32
C SER A 64 3.75 14.11 -3.75
N HIS A 65 3.97 14.48 -5.01
CA HIS A 65 3.37 15.66 -5.62
C HIS A 65 3.22 15.51 -7.14
N ASP A 66 2.54 16.48 -7.76
CA ASP A 66 2.26 16.55 -9.19
C ASP A 66 3.28 17.45 -9.93
N GLN A 67 3.24 17.57 -11.27
CA GLN A 67 4.29 18.28 -12.01
C GLN A 67 4.46 19.78 -11.69
N GLY A 68 3.50 20.41 -11.01
CA GLY A 68 3.61 21.81 -10.60
C GLY A 68 3.14 22.84 -11.62
N TRP A 69 2.60 22.41 -12.77
CA TRP A 69 2.07 23.30 -13.81
C TRP A 69 0.94 22.64 -14.60
N SER A 70 0.06 23.46 -15.16
CA SER A 70 -1.05 23.06 -16.03
C SER A 70 -1.54 24.25 -16.85
N SER A 71 -2.12 23.98 -18.02
CA SER A 71 -2.85 24.95 -18.83
C SER A 71 -4.27 25.24 -18.32
N TYR A 72 -4.70 24.58 -17.25
CA TYR A 72 -6.04 24.69 -16.66
C TYR A 72 -5.93 25.30 -15.24
N PRO A 73 -5.65 26.61 -15.12
CA PRO A 73 -5.37 27.24 -13.83
C PRO A 73 -6.54 27.16 -12.84
N GLN A 74 -7.77 26.97 -13.31
CA GLN A 74 -8.96 26.78 -12.48
C GLN A 74 -8.91 25.50 -11.63
N ASP A 75 -8.15 24.49 -12.05
CA ASP A 75 -8.02 23.22 -11.33
C ASP A 75 -6.79 23.20 -10.41
N ASN A 76 -5.88 24.18 -10.52
CA ASN A 76 -4.63 24.22 -9.77
C ASN A 76 -4.86 24.13 -8.26
N GLY A 77 -4.14 23.22 -7.60
CA GLY A 77 -4.22 23.00 -6.15
C GLY A 77 -5.49 22.25 -5.70
N THR A 78 -6.35 21.84 -6.64
CA THR A 78 -7.53 21.00 -6.37
C THR A 78 -7.27 19.55 -6.77
N TYR A 79 -8.22 18.65 -6.55
CA TYR A 79 -8.16 17.26 -7.06
C TYR A 79 -8.86 17.09 -8.41
N ASN A 80 -9.49 18.15 -8.94
CA ASN A 80 -10.21 18.09 -10.21
C ASN A 80 -9.21 17.86 -11.35
N ASN A 81 -9.56 16.96 -12.26
CA ASN A 81 -8.75 16.64 -13.43
C ASN A 81 -7.28 16.31 -13.09
N SER A 82 -7.02 15.75 -11.90
CA SER A 82 -5.68 15.31 -11.52
C SER A 82 -5.43 13.90 -12.04
N TRP A 83 -4.29 13.73 -12.71
CA TRP A 83 -3.90 12.46 -13.32
C TRP A 83 -2.60 11.92 -12.74
N THR A 84 -2.29 12.23 -11.48
CA THR A 84 -1.20 11.60 -10.73
C THR A 84 -1.68 11.07 -9.38
N TRP A 85 -1.38 9.80 -9.11
CA TRP A 85 -1.92 9.08 -7.95
C TRP A 85 -1.06 7.88 -7.55
N GLY A 86 -1.42 7.25 -6.44
CA GLY A 86 -0.84 5.98 -6.02
C GLY A 86 -1.89 4.91 -5.76
N GLU A 87 -1.51 3.66 -5.97
CA GLU A 87 -2.38 2.49 -5.79
C GLU A 87 -1.65 1.36 -5.09
N ILE A 88 -2.40 0.47 -4.46
CA ILE A 88 -1.87 -0.72 -3.82
C ILE A 88 -2.49 -1.97 -4.43
N SER A 89 -1.71 -3.05 -4.50
CA SER A 89 -2.22 -4.37 -4.90
C SER A 89 -1.44 -5.50 -4.25
N ILE A 90 -2.06 -6.67 -4.18
CA ILE A 90 -1.36 -7.92 -3.95
C ILE A 90 -0.61 -8.32 -5.24
N ILE A 91 0.63 -8.80 -5.12
CA ILE A 91 1.58 -9.09 -6.20
C ILE A 91 1.92 -10.59 -6.30
N THR A 92 1.30 -11.45 -5.48
CA THR A 92 1.76 -12.82 -5.18
C THR A 92 2.31 -13.62 -6.38
N SER A 93 3.49 -14.20 -6.18
CA SER A 93 4.11 -15.20 -7.06
C SER A 93 3.49 -16.60 -6.84
N LYS A 94 2.17 -16.79 -6.99
CA LYS A 94 1.55 -18.14 -6.92
C LYS A 94 1.82 -18.98 -8.18
N GLN A 95 3.07 -19.02 -8.64
CA GLN A 95 3.50 -19.92 -9.71
C GLN A 95 4.85 -20.61 -9.54
N ASN A 96 5.59 -20.48 -8.43
CA ASN A 96 6.78 -21.33 -8.23
C ASN A 96 6.90 -21.86 -6.80
N ASN A 97 6.19 -22.96 -6.53
CA ASN A 97 6.37 -23.80 -5.33
C ASN A 97 7.73 -24.51 -5.25
N ASN A 98 8.67 -24.19 -6.14
CA ASN A 98 10.06 -24.59 -6.03
C ASN A 98 10.86 -23.38 -6.47
N LEU A 99 11.55 -22.73 -5.52
CA LEU A 99 12.81 -21.98 -5.66
C LEU A 99 12.87 -20.95 -4.53
N GLN A 100 13.58 -21.33 -3.47
CA GLN A 100 14.37 -20.37 -2.70
C GLN A 100 15.15 -19.50 -3.70
N ASP A 101 15.00 -18.18 -3.58
CA ASP A 101 15.82 -17.17 -4.26
C ASP A 101 15.77 -17.07 -5.79
N GLN A 102 14.59 -17.08 -6.41
CA GLN A 102 14.45 -16.50 -7.76
C GLN A 102 13.87 -15.08 -7.73
N LEU A 103 14.73 -14.14 -8.15
CA LEU A 103 14.45 -12.76 -8.51
C LEU A 103 12.98 -12.54 -8.86
N ILE A 104 12.27 -11.78 -8.02
CA ILE A 104 10.94 -11.27 -8.35
C ILE A 104 11.06 -10.56 -9.70
N ASN A 105 10.50 -11.15 -10.76
CA ASN A 105 10.52 -10.55 -12.08
C ASN A 105 9.49 -9.41 -12.10
N TYR A 106 9.96 -8.23 -11.69
CA TYR A 106 9.13 -7.03 -11.60
C TYR A 106 8.46 -6.70 -12.94
N GLU A 107 9.16 -6.79 -14.07
CA GLU A 107 8.57 -6.55 -15.39
C GLU A 107 7.40 -7.51 -15.71
N ALA A 108 7.52 -8.78 -15.33
CA ALA A 108 6.43 -9.75 -15.50
C ALA A 108 5.24 -9.42 -14.60
N ILE A 109 5.50 -8.95 -13.37
CA ILE A 109 4.45 -8.51 -12.45
C ILE A 109 3.72 -7.31 -13.02
N GLU A 110 4.40 -6.28 -13.52
CA GLU A 110 3.76 -5.06 -14.06
C GLU A 110 2.67 -5.40 -15.09
N LYS A 111 2.90 -6.44 -15.92
CA LYS A 111 2.00 -6.89 -16.99
C LYS A 111 0.79 -7.72 -16.55
N GLN A 112 0.72 -8.18 -15.30
CA GLN A 112 -0.42 -8.99 -14.83
C GLN A 112 -1.66 -8.14 -14.51
N PRO A 113 -2.88 -8.65 -14.77
CA PRO A 113 -4.10 -8.00 -14.30
C PRO A 113 -4.15 -8.06 -12.77
N LYS A 114 -4.20 -6.88 -12.13
CA LYS A 114 -4.22 -6.74 -10.67
C LYS A 114 -5.48 -5.99 -10.27
N THR A 115 -6.15 -6.47 -9.22
CA THR A 115 -7.09 -5.62 -8.50
C THR A 115 -6.26 -4.60 -7.72
N ARG A 116 -6.39 -3.33 -8.07
CA ARG A 116 -5.67 -2.22 -7.45
C ARG A 116 -6.65 -1.35 -6.67
N PHE A 117 -6.20 -0.85 -5.53
CA PHE A 117 -6.97 0.05 -4.69
C PHE A 117 -6.25 1.40 -4.60
N ARG A 118 -7.00 2.50 -4.78
CA ARG A 118 -6.46 3.85 -4.69
C ARG A 118 -5.94 4.13 -3.28
N VAL A 119 -4.74 4.70 -3.18
CA VAL A 119 -4.12 5.13 -1.92
C VAL A 119 -4.23 6.64 -1.77
N TYR A 120 -3.93 7.39 -2.83
CA TYR A 120 -3.99 8.84 -2.84
C TYR A 120 -4.16 9.37 -4.26
N THR A 121 -4.53 10.64 -4.39
CA THR A 121 -4.41 11.42 -5.62
C THR A 121 -3.69 12.73 -5.27
N ASN A 122 -2.72 13.17 -6.06
CA ASN A 122 -2.06 14.45 -5.80
C ASN A 122 -2.97 15.62 -6.21
N LYS A 123 -2.80 16.78 -5.58
CA LYS A 123 -3.37 18.02 -6.09
C LYS A 123 -2.81 18.36 -7.48
N HIS A 124 -3.70 18.73 -8.39
CA HIS A 124 -3.43 19.14 -9.76
C HIS A 124 -2.44 20.30 -9.81
N ALA A 125 -1.39 20.15 -10.62
CA ALA A 125 -0.33 21.13 -10.84
C ALA A 125 0.31 21.67 -9.56
N ASP A 126 0.32 20.89 -8.48
CA ASP A 126 0.95 21.29 -7.23
C ASP A 126 2.31 20.60 -7.07
N LYS A 127 3.37 21.40 -6.95
CA LYS A 127 4.75 20.93 -6.73
C LYS A 127 5.11 20.79 -5.26
N ASN A 128 4.21 21.15 -4.35
CA ASN A 128 4.48 21.01 -2.92
C ASN A 128 4.32 19.54 -2.53
N TRP A 129 5.30 19.03 -1.79
CA TRP A 129 5.25 17.69 -1.20
C TRP A 129 4.01 17.53 -0.32
N GLN A 130 3.16 16.56 -0.66
CA GLN A 130 1.97 16.19 0.09
C GLN A 130 2.23 14.88 0.81
N VAL A 131 1.90 14.83 2.11
CA VAL A 131 1.92 13.58 2.87
C VAL A 131 0.54 12.95 2.77
N HIS A 132 0.50 11.73 2.25
CA HIS A 132 -0.70 10.92 2.14
C HIS A 132 -0.63 9.76 3.11
N LYS A 133 -1.77 9.42 3.72
CA LYS A 133 -1.94 8.26 4.58
C LYS A 133 -3.24 7.56 4.21
N GLN A 134 -3.18 6.25 3.95
CA GLN A 134 -4.36 5.41 3.72
C GLN A 134 -4.28 4.18 4.61
N GLU A 135 -5.40 3.87 5.26
CA GLU A 135 -5.56 2.71 6.12
C GLU A 135 -6.55 1.74 5.46
N PHE A 136 -6.19 0.46 5.42
CA PHE A 136 -7.04 -0.63 4.98
C PHE A 136 -7.23 -1.57 6.15
N PHE A 137 -8.45 -1.67 6.67
CA PHE A 137 -8.78 -2.49 7.84
C PHE A 137 -9.24 -3.89 7.47
N SER A 138 -9.44 -4.74 8.47
CA SER A 138 -9.79 -6.17 8.33
C SER A 138 -11.08 -6.48 7.54
N ASP A 139 -11.95 -5.50 7.35
CA ASP A 139 -13.16 -5.60 6.53
C ASP A 139 -12.92 -5.26 5.05
N HIS A 140 -11.78 -4.65 4.72
CA HIS A 140 -11.45 -4.30 3.35
C HIS A 140 -11.05 -5.53 2.52
N PRO A 141 -11.53 -5.68 1.26
CA PRO A 141 -11.27 -6.86 0.43
C PRO A 141 -9.78 -7.17 0.22
N LEU A 142 -8.94 -6.14 0.13
CA LEU A 142 -7.48 -6.28 0.09
C LEU A 142 -6.96 -7.08 1.29
N VAL A 143 -7.37 -6.71 2.50
CA VAL A 143 -6.88 -7.31 3.75
C VAL A 143 -7.44 -8.71 3.93
N GLN A 144 -8.73 -8.91 3.60
CA GLN A 144 -9.37 -10.23 3.64
C GLN A 144 -8.74 -11.25 2.69
N SER A 145 -8.14 -10.78 1.59
CA SER A 145 -7.52 -11.64 0.58
C SER A 145 -6.08 -12.04 0.93
N LEU A 146 -5.42 -11.35 1.87
CA LEU A 146 -4.01 -11.59 2.19
C LEU A 146 -3.81 -12.93 2.89
N GLN A 147 -2.79 -13.64 2.45
CA GLN A 147 -2.24 -14.84 3.07
C GLN A 147 -0.82 -14.58 3.58
N PRO A 148 -0.34 -15.30 4.59
CA PRO A 148 1.05 -15.23 5.02
C PRO A 148 2.01 -15.42 3.84
N GLY A 149 3.00 -14.53 3.71
CA GLY A 149 3.94 -14.51 2.60
C GLY A 149 3.48 -13.76 1.35
N ASP A 150 2.21 -13.34 1.27
CA ASP A 150 1.76 -12.49 0.17
C ASP A 150 2.53 -11.16 0.16
N ILE A 151 2.88 -10.71 -1.04
CA ILE A 151 3.58 -9.45 -1.28
C ILE A 151 2.54 -8.40 -1.68
N VAL A 152 2.57 -7.27 -0.99
CA VAL A 152 1.80 -6.08 -1.35
C VAL A 152 2.75 -5.06 -1.96
N GLY A 153 2.34 -4.43 -3.05
CA GLY A 153 3.11 -3.37 -3.69
C GLY A 153 2.36 -2.06 -3.82
N LEU A 154 3.08 -0.97 -3.59
CA LEU A 154 2.68 0.40 -3.85
C LEU A 154 3.13 0.80 -5.26
N TRP A 155 2.16 1.17 -6.08
CA TRP A 155 2.31 1.61 -7.46
C TRP A 155 2.16 3.11 -7.55
N ILE A 156 2.99 3.73 -8.36
CA ILE A 156 2.92 5.16 -8.67
C ILE A 156 2.39 5.30 -10.08
N ARG A 157 1.41 6.17 -10.22
CA ARG A 157 0.63 6.32 -11.44
C ARG A 157 0.67 7.75 -11.96
N SER A 158 0.81 7.88 -13.27
CA SER A 158 0.46 9.09 -13.99
C SER A 158 -0.12 8.75 -15.35
N ASP A 159 -1.19 9.42 -15.73
CA ASP A 159 -1.80 9.25 -17.05
C ASP A 159 -1.47 10.43 -17.95
N PHE A 160 -1.26 10.13 -19.22
CA PHE A 160 -0.84 11.03 -20.30
C PHE A 160 0.61 11.57 -20.22
N PRO A 161 1.25 11.84 -21.37
CA PRO A 161 2.68 12.21 -21.42
C PRO A 161 3.06 13.51 -20.69
N GLY A 162 2.11 14.42 -20.48
CA GLY A 162 2.34 15.71 -19.81
C GLY A 162 2.29 15.67 -18.29
N TRP A 163 1.83 14.57 -17.70
CA TRP A 163 1.64 14.44 -16.26
C TRP A 163 2.81 13.68 -15.64
N CYS A 164 3.45 14.30 -14.65
CA CYS A 164 4.59 13.71 -13.98
C CYS A 164 4.28 13.55 -12.50
N ASN A 165 4.30 12.30 -12.01
CA ASN A 165 4.13 12.02 -10.59
C ASN A 165 5.50 11.91 -9.93
N TYR A 166 5.69 12.61 -8.82
CA TYR A 166 6.90 12.57 -8.02
C TYR A 166 6.58 11.92 -6.69
N ILE A 167 7.38 10.92 -6.30
CA ILE A 167 7.40 10.40 -4.93
C ILE A 167 8.80 10.61 -4.34
N LYS A 168 8.86 10.87 -3.04
CA LYS A 168 10.14 11.01 -2.32
C LYS A 168 10.42 9.85 -1.39
N ARG A 169 9.36 9.34 -0.76
CA ARG A 169 9.41 8.22 0.18
C ARG A 169 8.06 7.58 0.34
N ALA A 170 8.05 6.32 0.72
CA ALA A 170 6.85 5.60 1.14
C ALA A 170 7.15 4.56 2.21
N GLU A 171 6.10 4.17 2.92
CA GLU A 171 6.07 3.13 3.93
C GLU A 171 4.82 2.26 3.72
N ILE A 172 5.01 0.94 3.82
CA ILE A 172 3.95 -0.05 3.96
C ILE A 172 4.12 -0.70 5.33
N LYS A 173 3.11 -0.55 6.19
CA LYS A 173 3.06 -1.15 7.51
C LYS A 173 1.90 -2.13 7.60
N PHE A 174 2.18 -3.34 8.07
CA PHE A 174 1.16 -4.35 8.36
C PHE A 174 0.99 -4.44 9.87
N TYR A 175 -0.26 -4.53 10.32
CA TYR A 175 -0.60 -5.04 11.64
C TYR A 175 -1.27 -6.40 11.49
N TYR A 176 -0.87 -7.36 12.31
CA TYR A 176 -1.32 -8.74 12.22
C TYR A 176 -1.33 -9.40 13.59
N THR A 177 -2.16 -10.44 13.74
CA THR A 177 -2.13 -11.28 14.93
C THR A 177 -1.52 -12.64 14.64
N ILE A 178 -1.00 -13.25 15.69
CA ILE A 178 -0.51 -14.63 15.75
C ILE A 178 -1.26 -15.33 16.90
#